data_AF-A0A2E8YIV7-F1
#
_entry.id   AF-A0A2E8YIV7-F1
#
_cell.length_a   1.000
_cell.length_b   1.000
_cell.length_c   1.000
_cell.angle_alpha   90.00
_cell.angle_beta   90.00
_cell.angle_gamma   90.00
#
_symmetry.space_group_name_H-M   'P 1'
#
loop_
_entity.id
_entity.type
_entity.pdbx_description
1 polymer ?
#
loop_
_entity_poly.entity_id
_entity_poly.type
_entity_poly.pdbx_seq_one_letter_code
_entity_poly.pdbx_strand_id
1 'polypeptide(L)'
;MVLDHPKCVRRVVILDTIPVDTAFGNVNADLATAWFHWFFMRRPEPFPETMIGGNVEFYMRHLMDSWSTVPGAFTEEAFAEYLRCFEKPETIHASCQEYRAITLDLKHHASDRDKKVACPLLVLWGGSRETHPGWSTNVVDPLTAWRERCDDARGRPLDCGHFLPEEAPEETLQEILSFLSEE
;
A
#
# COMPACT_ATOMS: atom_id res chain seq x y z
N MET A 1 1.44 5.10 -14.36
CA MET A 1 1.66 3.88 -15.19
C MET A 1 0.42 3.50 -16.01
N VAL A 2 -0.63 2.95 -15.40
CA VAL A 2 -1.76 2.34 -16.14
C VAL A 2 -2.66 3.36 -16.87
N LEU A 3 -2.75 4.58 -16.34
CA LEU A 3 -3.45 5.69 -16.98
C LEU A 3 -2.59 6.37 -18.06
N ASP A 4 -1.28 6.44 -17.85
CA ASP A 4 -0.34 7.10 -18.78
C ASP A 4 -0.02 6.22 -19.99
N HIS A 5 0.01 4.90 -19.79
CA HIS A 5 0.38 3.90 -20.80
C HIS A 5 -0.67 2.78 -20.91
N PRO A 6 -1.94 3.10 -21.20
CA PRO A 6 -3.05 2.13 -21.15
C PRO A 6 -2.93 1.00 -22.17
N LYS A 7 -2.11 1.17 -23.21
CA LYS A 7 -1.86 0.15 -24.25
C LYS A 7 -0.73 -0.81 -23.89
N CYS A 8 0.07 -0.49 -22.87
CA CYS A 8 1.22 -1.30 -22.48
C CYS A 8 0.91 -2.30 -21.37
N VAL A 9 -0.21 -2.10 -20.65
CA VAL A 9 -0.61 -2.94 -19.52
C VAL A 9 -1.87 -3.73 -19.89
N ARG A 10 -1.78 -5.06 -19.83
CA ARG A 10 -2.89 -5.95 -20.19
C ARG A 10 -3.85 -6.23 -19.04
N ARG A 11 -3.31 -6.34 -17.81
CA ARG A 11 -4.01 -6.66 -16.58
C ARG A 11 -3.23 -6.06 -15.42
N VAL A 12 -3.92 -5.67 -14.35
CA VAL A 12 -3.31 -5.05 -13.16
C VAL A 12 -3.75 -5.81 -11.92
N VAL A 13 -2.80 -6.09 -11.03
CA VAL A 13 -3.09 -6.55 -9.67
C VAL A 13 -2.66 -5.45 -8.71
N ILE A 14 -3.56 -5.07 -7.81
CA ILE A 14 -3.32 -4.16 -6.70
C ILE A 14 -3.45 -4.94 -5.39
N LEU A 15 -2.43 -4.84 -4.54
CA LEU A 15 -2.39 -5.49 -3.24
C LEU A 15 -2.48 -4.43 -2.13
N ASP A 16 -3.44 -4.60 -1.23
CA ASP A 16 -3.70 -3.85 0.00
C ASP A 16 -3.61 -2.32 -0.09
N THR A 17 -4.07 -1.74 -1.20
CA THR A 17 -4.12 -0.29 -1.37
C THR A 17 -5.44 0.17 -1.95
N ILE A 18 -5.80 1.42 -1.64
CA ILE A 18 -6.91 2.16 -2.23
C ILE A 18 -6.36 3.39 -2.96
N PRO A 19 -7.11 4.01 -3.90
CA PRO A 19 -6.70 5.26 -4.51
C PRO A 19 -6.40 6.33 -3.45
N VAL A 20 -5.24 6.98 -3.58
CA VAL A 20 -4.72 7.84 -2.51
C VAL A 20 -5.59 9.08 -2.26
N ASP A 21 -6.23 9.63 -3.29
CA ASP A 21 -7.19 10.71 -3.19
C ASP A 21 -8.45 10.28 -2.42
N THR A 22 -8.91 9.03 -2.61
CA THR A 22 -9.98 8.44 -1.81
C THR A 22 -9.56 8.33 -0.34
N ALA A 23 -8.35 7.87 -0.06
CA ALA A 23 -7.86 7.74 1.31
C ALA A 23 -7.75 9.11 2.01
N PHE A 24 -7.09 10.09 1.37
CA PHE A 24 -6.95 11.44 1.92
C PHE A 24 -8.29 12.18 2.07
N GLY A 25 -9.25 11.93 1.18
CA GLY A 25 -10.60 12.47 1.27
C GLY A 25 -11.42 11.93 2.45
N ASN A 26 -11.03 10.80 3.03
CA ASN A 26 -11.74 10.12 4.11
C ASN A 26 -10.94 10.06 5.44
N VAL A 27 -9.89 10.88 5.59
CA VAL A 27 -9.10 10.92 6.82
C VAL A 27 -9.97 11.26 8.04
N ASN A 28 -9.97 10.37 9.02
CA ASN A 28 -10.53 10.54 10.34
C ASN A 28 -9.45 10.25 11.41
N ALA A 29 -9.82 10.28 12.70
CA ALA A 29 -8.88 10.04 13.79
C ALA A 29 -8.23 8.64 13.69
N ASP A 30 -9.05 7.60 13.46
CA ASP A 30 -8.57 6.22 13.39
C ASP A 30 -7.60 6.00 12.22
N LEU A 31 -7.94 6.53 11.04
CA LEU A 31 -7.07 6.46 9.86
C LEU A 31 -5.78 7.25 10.07
N ALA A 32 -5.85 8.44 10.67
CA ALA A 32 -4.66 9.23 10.97
C ALA A 32 -3.70 8.50 11.93
N THR A 33 -4.24 7.72 12.88
CA THR A 33 -3.46 6.88 13.78
C THR A 33 -2.85 5.68 13.05
N ALA A 34 -3.65 4.91 12.31
CA ALA A 34 -3.16 3.72 11.60
C ALA A 34 -2.15 4.08 10.49
N TRP A 35 -2.38 5.19 9.79
CA TRP A 35 -1.54 5.71 8.71
C TRP A 35 -0.63 6.85 9.17
N PHE A 36 -0.18 6.86 10.43
CA PHE A 36 0.65 7.95 10.96
C PHE A 36 1.88 8.25 10.08
N HIS A 37 2.47 7.23 9.46
CA HIS A 37 3.63 7.31 8.58
C HIS A 37 3.38 8.22 7.35
N TRP A 38 2.15 8.24 6.81
CA TRP A 38 1.75 9.16 5.73
C TRP A 38 1.82 10.64 6.13
N PHE A 39 1.67 10.95 7.42
CA PHE A 39 1.75 12.31 7.95
C PHE A 39 3.15 12.67 8.44
N PHE A 40 3.85 11.68 9.00
CA PHE A 40 5.19 11.80 9.55
C PHE A 40 6.27 11.89 8.46
N MET A 41 6.30 10.95 7.50
CA MET A 41 7.37 10.89 6.48
C MET A 41 7.34 12.06 5.50
N ARG A 42 6.19 12.73 5.34
CA ARG A 42 6.06 13.92 4.49
C ARG A 42 6.43 15.25 5.16
N ARG A 43 6.83 15.25 6.44
CA ARG A 43 7.28 16.47 7.12
C ARG A 43 8.54 17.03 6.45
N PRO A 44 8.82 18.35 6.54
CA PRO A 44 10.00 18.96 5.92
C PRO A 44 11.30 18.24 6.31
N GLU A 45 12.20 18.09 5.35
CA GLU A 45 13.53 17.54 5.60
C GLU A 45 14.34 18.44 6.56
N PRO A 46 15.28 17.86 7.34
CA PRO A 46 15.60 16.45 7.46
C PRO A 46 14.88 15.76 8.64
N PHE A 47 13.71 16.26 9.06
CA PHE A 47 13.06 15.80 10.30
C PHE A 47 12.75 14.28 10.31
N PRO A 48 11.95 13.73 9.38
CA PRO A 48 11.64 12.31 9.41
C PRO A 48 12.88 11.45 9.15
N GLU A 49 13.79 11.89 8.27
CA GLU A 49 15.06 11.19 8.02
C GLU A 49 15.90 11.04 9.29
N THR A 50 16.01 12.12 10.07
CA THR A 50 16.77 12.13 11.33
C THR A 50 16.13 11.20 12.36
N MET A 51 14.79 11.22 12.46
CA MET A 51 14.05 10.40 13.43
C MET A 51 14.13 8.90 13.09
N ILE A 52 13.96 8.52 11.82
CA ILE A 52 14.08 7.13 11.36
C ILE A 52 15.53 6.66 11.50
N GLY A 53 16.50 7.48 11.07
CA GLY A 53 17.92 7.15 11.15
C GLY A 53 18.46 6.96 12.58
N GLY A 54 17.73 7.42 13.60
CA GLY A 54 18.08 7.19 15.00
C GLY A 54 17.97 5.72 15.42
N ASN A 55 17.03 4.96 14.84
CA ASN A 55 16.94 3.51 15.01
C ASN A 55 16.08 2.90 13.88
N VAL A 56 16.74 2.54 12.77
CA VAL A 56 16.08 2.05 11.57
C VAL A 56 15.43 0.69 11.81
N GLU A 57 16.12 -0.23 12.47
CA GLU A 57 15.60 -1.56 12.76
C GLU A 57 14.31 -1.48 13.59
N PHE A 58 14.31 -0.68 14.66
CA PHE A 58 13.12 -0.51 15.49
C PHE A 58 11.95 0.07 14.70
N TYR A 59 12.19 1.08 13.86
CA TYR A 59 11.16 1.65 13.02
C TYR A 59 10.55 0.62 12.06
N MET A 60 11.40 -0.16 11.38
CA MET A 60 10.94 -1.18 10.43
C MET A 60 10.18 -2.31 11.10
N ARG A 61 10.71 -2.88 12.20
CA ARG A 61 10.01 -3.92 12.96
C ARG A 61 8.67 -3.42 13.46
N HIS A 62 8.63 -2.20 13.99
CA HIS A 62 7.37 -1.60 14.44
C HIS A 62 6.32 -1.55 13.32
N LEU A 63 6.67 -1.11 12.10
CA LEU A 63 5.72 -1.07 10.99
C LEU A 63 5.31 -2.48 10.54
N MET A 64 6.26 -3.39 10.38
CA MET A 64 5.96 -4.77 9.96
C MET A 64 5.05 -5.48 10.97
N ASP A 65 5.38 -5.41 12.27
CA ASP A 65 4.57 -5.99 13.33
C ASP A 65 3.19 -5.34 13.42
N SER A 66 3.11 -4.02 13.21
CA SER A 66 1.86 -3.28 13.31
C SER A 66 0.95 -3.44 12.09
N TRP A 67 1.45 -3.98 10.97
CA TRP A 67 0.65 -4.17 9.75
C TRP A 67 0.39 -5.64 9.42
N SER A 68 1.17 -6.56 10.00
CA SER A 68 0.92 -8.00 9.93
C SER A 68 -0.14 -8.45 10.91
N THR A 69 -0.82 -9.55 10.58
CA THR A 69 -1.70 -10.30 11.48
C THR A 69 -1.26 -11.75 11.63
N VAL A 70 -0.39 -12.25 10.76
CA VAL A 70 0.18 -13.59 10.81
C VAL A 70 1.56 -13.54 11.51
N PRO A 71 1.68 -14.09 12.74
CA PRO A 71 2.96 -14.10 13.44
C PRO A 71 4.02 -14.91 12.68
N GLY A 72 5.22 -14.35 12.55
CA GLY A 72 6.32 -15.02 11.86
C GLY A 72 6.19 -15.08 10.34
N ALA A 73 5.32 -14.25 9.74
CA ALA A 73 5.22 -14.11 8.28
C ALA A 73 6.58 -13.72 7.66
N PHE A 74 7.33 -12.85 8.34
CA PHE A 74 8.69 -12.50 7.95
C PHE A 74 9.71 -13.41 8.61
N THR A 75 10.56 -14.04 7.80
CA THR A 75 11.77 -14.68 8.30
C THR A 75 12.82 -13.63 8.68
N GLU A 76 13.71 -13.94 9.62
CA GLU A 76 14.83 -13.04 9.95
C GLU A 76 15.77 -12.82 8.75
N GLU A 77 15.86 -13.77 7.82
CA GLU A 77 16.60 -13.61 6.57
C GLU A 77 15.97 -12.54 5.67
N ALA A 78 14.64 -12.60 5.47
CA ALA A 78 13.91 -11.59 4.71
C ALA A 78 14.03 -10.21 5.38
N PHE A 79 13.83 -10.15 6.70
CA PHE A 79 13.99 -8.91 7.46
C PHE A 79 15.39 -8.30 7.32
N ALA A 80 16.44 -9.11 7.44
CA ALA A 80 17.82 -8.66 7.29
C ALA A 80 18.07 -8.02 5.91
N GLU A 81 17.45 -8.55 4.84
CA GLU A 81 17.59 -7.98 3.50
C GLU A 81 16.86 -6.64 3.35
N TYR A 82 15.66 -6.52 3.93
CA TYR A 82 14.95 -5.23 3.98
C TYR A 82 15.77 -4.19 4.77
N LEU A 83 16.30 -4.58 5.93
CA LEU A 83 17.11 -3.70 6.78
C LEU A 83 18.39 -3.25 6.06
N ARG A 84 19.13 -4.15 5.41
CA ARG A 84 20.34 -3.85 4.62
C ARG A 84 20.09 -2.80 3.54
N CYS A 85 18.88 -2.78 2.97
CA CYS A 85 18.51 -1.79 1.95
C CYS A 85 18.07 -0.46 2.58
N PHE A 86 17.25 -0.52 3.62
CA PHE A 86 16.58 0.64 4.21
C PHE A 86 17.47 1.41 5.21
N GLU A 87 18.49 0.79 5.79
CA GLU A 87 19.44 1.45 6.72
C GLU A 87 20.31 2.53 6.06
N LYS A 88 20.35 2.56 4.72
CA LYS A 88 21.10 3.56 3.96
C LYS A 88 20.41 4.92 4.07
N PRO A 89 21.11 6.01 4.47
CA PRO A 89 20.53 7.34 4.56
C PRO A 89 19.84 7.80 3.26
N GLU A 90 20.38 7.41 2.10
CA GLU A 90 19.81 7.73 0.79
C GLU A 90 18.49 7.01 0.55
N THR A 91 18.34 5.77 1.03
CA THR A 91 17.08 5.02 0.95
C THR A 91 16.03 5.67 1.85
N ILE A 92 16.38 6.02 3.09
CA ILE A 92 15.46 6.71 4.03
C ILE A 92 14.98 8.03 3.42
N HIS A 93 15.91 8.83 2.88
CA HIS A 93 15.59 10.08 2.23
C HIS A 93 14.70 9.88 1.00
N ALA A 94 15.04 8.93 0.11
CA ALA A 94 14.23 8.61 -1.07
C ALA A 94 12.81 8.18 -0.70
N SER A 95 12.66 7.33 0.33
CA SER A 95 11.35 6.95 0.85
C SER A 95 10.60 8.15 1.40
N CYS A 96 11.23 9.05 2.18
CA CYS A 96 10.57 10.29 2.63
C CYS A 96 10.13 11.18 1.45
N GLN A 97 10.93 11.25 0.39
CA GLN A 97 10.59 11.99 -0.82
C GLN A 97 9.36 11.42 -1.53
N GLU A 98 9.17 10.09 -1.54
CA GLU A 98 7.95 9.45 -2.06
C GLU A 98 6.70 9.93 -1.29
N TYR A 99 6.75 9.94 0.05
CA TYR A 99 5.63 10.46 0.85
C TYR A 99 5.40 11.97 0.66
N ARG A 100 6.44 12.76 0.38
CA ARG A 100 6.30 14.20 0.06
C ARG A 100 5.71 14.42 -1.33
N ALA A 101 6.03 13.54 -2.29
CA ALA A 101 5.54 13.60 -3.66
C ALA A 101 4.01 13.52 -3.74
N ILE A 102 3.34 13.02 -2.70
CA ILE A 102 1.88 12.96 -2.66
C ILE A 102 1.17 14.30 -2.90
N THR A 103 1.80 15.42 -2.53
CA THR A 103 1.24 16.75 -2.83
C THR A 103 1.14 16.99 -4.34
N LEU A 104 2.09 16.46 -5.11
CA LEU A 104 2.08 16.48 -6.56
C LEU A 104 1.18 15.37 -7.12
N ASP A 105 1.22 14.16 -6.57
CA ASP A 105 0.40 13.04 -7.04
C ASP A 105 -1.10 13.33 -6.91
N LEU A 106 -1.53 13.99 -5.84
CA LEU A 106 -2.92 14.46 -5.70
C LEU A 106 -3.32 15.45 -6.81
N LYS A 107 -2.39 16.27 -7.32
CA LYS A 107 -2.66 17.14 -8.48
C LYS A 107 -2.79 16.33 -9.76
N HIS A 108 -1.92 15.34 -9.97
CA HIS A 108 -2.00 14.44 -11.11
C HIS A 108 -3.31 13.63 -11.10
N HIS A 109 -3.71 13.13 -9.93
CA HIS A 109 -4.97 12.42 -9.75
C HIS A 109 -6.17 13.32 -10.04
N ALA A 110 -6.13 14.58 -9.59
CA ALA A 110 -7.18 15.54 -9.90
C ALA A 110 -7.28 15.86 -11.40
N SER A 111 -6.16 15.99 -12.11
CA SER A 111 -6.17 16.23 -13.56
C SER A 111 -6.69 15.06 -14.38
N ASP A 112 -6.52 13.83 -13.88
CA ASP A 112 -6.92 12.60 -14.55
C ASP A 112 -8.12 11.91 -13.86
N ARG A 113 -8.93 12.69 -13.15
CA ARG A 113 -10.07 12.16 -12.39
C ARG A 113 -11.14 11.52 -13.27
N ASP A 114 -11.32 12.04 -14.48
CA ASP A 114 -12.30 11.49 -15.43
C ASP A 114 -11.76 10.30 -16.24
N LYS A 115 -10.46 9.98 -16.11
CA LYS A 115 -9.86 8.81 -16.76
C LYS A 115 -10.02 7.58 -15.87
N LYS A 116 -10.33 6.45 -16.49
CA LYS A 116 -10.38 5.13 -15.84
C LYS A 116 -9.30 4.19 -16.36
N VAL A 117 -8.91 3.23 -15.53
CA VAL A 117 -8.08 2.11 -15.93
C VAL A 117 -8.87 1.26 -16.91
N ALA A 118 -8.34 1.10 -18.13
CA ALA A 118 -9.03 0.47 -19.25
C ALA A 118 -8.90 -1.07 -19.27
N CYS A 119 -7.88 -1.62 -18.62
CA CYS A 119 -7.63 -3.05 -18.53
C CYS A 119 -8.29 -3.66 -17.28
N PRO A 120 -8.53 -4.99 -17.26
CA PRO A 120 -9.00 -5.68 -16.06
C PRO A 120 -8.10 -5.42 -14.85
N LEU A 121 -8.73 -5.25 -13.68
CA LEU A 121 -8.05 -4.94 -12.42
C LEU A 121 -8.50 -5.90 -11.31
N LEU A 122 -7.53 -6.58 -10.70
CA LEU A 122 -7.73 -7.37 -9.49
C LEU A 122 -7.28 -6.56 -8.26
N VAL A 123 -8.13 -6.47 -7.24
CA VAL A 123 -7.82 -5.89 -5.93
C VAL A 123 -7.83 -6.99 -4.88
N LEU A 124 -6.71 -7.25 -4.24
CA LEU A 124 -6.64 -8.13 -3.06
C LEU A 124 -6.22 -7.28 -1.85
N TRP A 125 -6.77 -7.57 -0.68
CA TRP A 125 -6.44 -6.81 0.53
C TRP A 125 -6.54 -7.69 1.79
N GLY A 126 -5.92 -7.25 2.88
CA GLY A 126 -5.98 -7.90 4.17
C GLY A 126 -7.40 -7.87 4.75
N GLY A 127 -7.97 -9.05 4.98
CA GLY A 127 -9.31 -9.25 5.51
C GLY A 127 -9.37 -9.26 7.03
N SER A 128 -8.23 -9.44 7.71
CA SER A 128 -8.12 -9.48 9.17
C SER A 128 -8.20 -8.05 9.76
N ARG A 129 -9.35 -7.43 9.54
CA ARG A 129 -9.67 -6.02 9.80
C ARG A 129 -9.80 -5.67 11.29
N GLU A 130 -10.12 -6.67 12.12
CA GLU A 130 -10.44 -6.50 13.54
C GLU A 130 -9.19 -6.29 14.42
N THR A 131 -8.03 -6.72 13.93
CA THR A 131 -6.74 -6.55 14.63
C THR A 131 -6.07 -5.20 14.33
N HIS A 132 -6.58 -4.44 13.33
CA HIS A 132 -6.00 -3.18 12.85
C HIS A 132 -7.03 -2.05 12.80
N PRO A 133 -7.51 -1.56 13.97
CA PRO A 133 -8.47 -0.47 14.02
C PRO A 133 -7.93 0.76 13.27
N GLY A 134 -8.70 1.26 12.32
CA GLY A 134 -8.36 2.45 11.54
C GLY A 134 -7.58 2.21 10.24
N TRP A 135 -7.22 0.98 9.87
CA TRP A 135 -6.61 0.73 8.54
C TRP A 135 -7.50 1.25 7.41
N SER A 136 -6.94 1.72 6.30
CA SER A 136 -7.72 2.37 5.24
C SER A 136 -8.86 1.51 4.67
N THR A 137 -8.66 0.19 4.62
CA THR A 137 -9.66 -0.79 4.17
C THR A 137 -10.83 -0.96 5.15
N ASN A 138 -10.72 -0.41 6.36
CA ASN A 138 -11.80 -0.32 7.36
C ASN A 138 -12.62 0.97 7.22
N VAL A 139 -12.05 2.01 6.60
CA VAL A 139 -12.73 3.30 6.39
C VAL A 139 -13.44 3.33 5.04
N VAL A 140 -12.83 2.74 4.02
CA VAL A 140 -13.38 2.64 2.67
C VAL A 140 -13.27 1.21 2.17
N ASP A 141 -14.34 0.69 1.58
CA ASP A 141 -14.30 -0.61 0.90
C ASP A 141 -13.37 -0.53 -0.32
N PRO A 142 -12.27 -1.33 -0.37
CA PRO A 142 -11.27 -1.19 -1.43
C PRO A 142 -11.82 -1.45 -2.83
N LEU A 143 -12.68 -2.45 -2.98
CA LEU A 143 -13.26 -2.78 -4.28
C LEU A 143 -14.19 -1.67 -4.78
N THR A 144 -15.00 -1.09 -3.89
CA THR A 144 -15.84 0.07 -4.21
C THR A 144 -14.99 1.26 -4.66
N ALA A 145 -13.91 1.58 -3.94
CA ALA A 145 -13.01 2.68 -4.32
C ALA A 145 -12.37 2.46 -5.69
N TRP A 146 -11.93 1.23 -6.00
CA TRP A 146 -11.34 0.93 -7.30
C TRP A 146 -12.36 0.88 -8.44
N ARG A 147 -13.63 0.53 -8.18
CA ARG A 147 -14.71 0.60 -9.19
C ARG A 147 -15.02 2.03 -9.65
N GLU A 148 -14.73 3.03 -8.84
CA GLU A 148 -14.79 4.43 -9.27
C GLU A 148 -13.71 4.74 -10.32
N ARG A 149 -12.57 4.03 -10.28
CA ARG A 149 -11.40 4.25 -11.14
C ARG A 149 -11.24 3.21 -12.26
N CYS A 150 -11.99 2.12 -12.26
CA CYS A 150 -11.90 1.03 -13.23
C CYS A 150 -13.24 0.30 -13.33
N ASP A 151 -13.81 0.20 -14.53
CA ASP A 151 -15.12 -0.45 -14.72
C ASP A 151 -15.05 -1.98 -14.54
N ASP A 152 -13.89 -2.58 -14.83
CA ASP A 152 -13.61 -4.02 -14.67
C ASP A 152 -12.71 -4.29 -13.45
N ALA A 153 -13.08 -3.68 -12.32
CA ALA A 153 -12.47 -3.97 -11.03
C ALA A 153 -13.22 -5.11 -10.31
N ARG A 154 -12.46 -6.14 -9.94
CA ARG A 154 -12.89 -7.28 -9.12
C ARG A 154 -11.86 -7.55 -8.03
N GLY A 155 -12.25 -8.27 -6.99
CA GLY A 155 -11.37 -8.44 -5.86
C GLY A 155 -12.07 -9.01 -4.63
N ARG A 156 -11.28 -9.35 -3.62
CA ARG A 156 -11.75 -9.86 -2.34
C ARG A 156 -10.71 -9.68 -1.23
N PRO A 157 -11.11 -9.72 0.05
CA PRO A 157 -10.16 -9.86 1.13
C PRO A 157 -9.51 -11.26 1.14
N LEU A 158 -8.29 -11.34 1.66
CA LEU A 158 -7.61 -12.58 2.06
C LEU A 158 -7.52 -12.66 3.60
N ASP A 159 -7.33 -13.85 4.18
CA ASP A 159 -7.25 -13.99 5.66
C ASP A 159 -5.84 -13.66 6.18
N CYS A 160 -5.44 -12.40 6.03
CA CYS A 160 -4.15 -11.86 6.46
C CYS A 160 -4.18 -10.34 6.71
N GLY A 161 -3.04 -9.80 7.11
CA GLY A 161 -2.76 -8.37 7.25
C GLY A 161 -2.36 -7.71 5.93
N HIS A 162 -1.48 -6.71 6.02
CA HIS A 162 -1.05 -5.89 4.88
C HIS A 162 -0.16 -6.65 3.89
N PHE A 163 0.65 -7.59 4.36
CA PHE A 163 1.71 -8.21 3.56
C PHE A 163 1.26 -9.52 2.94
N LEU A 164 0.25 -9.45 2.06
CA LEU A 164 -0.41 -10.61 1.44
C LEU A 164 0.57 -11.70 0.96
N PRO A 165 1.66 -11.39 0.21
CA PRO A 165 2.58 -12.43 -0.25
C PRO A 165 3.40 -13.12 0.85
N GLU A 166 3.59 -12.49 2.01
CA GLU A 166 4.32 -13.06 3.16
C GLU A 166 3.35 -13.78 4.11
N GLU A 167 2.14 -13.25 4.27
CA GLU A 167 1.16 -13.73 5.26
C GLU A 167 0.20 -14.79 4.70
N ALA A 168 -0.15 -14.71 3.41
CA ALA A 168 -1.00 -15.67 2.71
C ALA A 168 -0.43 -16.01 1.32
N PRO A 169 0.81 -16.55 1.24
CA PRO A 169 1.52 -16.75 -0.03
C PRO A 169 0.76 -17.62 -1.03
N GLU A 170 0.24 -18.78 -0.62
CA GLU A 170 -0.44 -19.70 -1.53
C GLU A 170 -1.74 -19.10 -2.07
N GLU A 171 -2.54 -18.47 -1.20
CA GLU A 171 -3.80 -17.85 -1.59
C GLU A 171 -3.57 -16.64 -2.51
N THR A 172 -2.60 -15.78 -2.18
CA THR A 172 -2.19 -14.64 -3.00
C THR A 172 -1.74 -15.10 -4.38
N LEU A 173 -0.89 -16.13 -4.45
CA LEU A 173 -0.41 -16.69 -5.70
C LEU A 173 -1.56 -17.26 -6.54
N GLN A 174 -2.47 -18.02 -5.92
CA GLN A 174 -3.61 -18.63 -6.61
C GLN A 174 -4.53 -17.58 -7.24
N GLU A 175 -4.87 -16.51 -6.49
CA GLU A 175 -5.71 -15.42 -7.00
C GLU A 175 -5.05 -14.68 -8.16
N ILE A 176 -3.76 -14.36 -8.04
CA ILE A 176 -2.98 -13.71 -9.09
C ILE A 176 -2.93 -14.58 -10.35
N LEU A 177 -2.58 -15.86 -10.22
CA LEU A 177 -2.47 -16.76 -11.38
C LEU A 177 -3.82 -16.98 -12.05
N SER A 178 -4.90 -17.16 -11.27
CA SER A 178 -6.24 -17.33 -11.81
C SER A 178 -6.62 -16.12 -12.65
N PHE A 179 -6.44 -14.91 -12.10
CA PHE A 179 -6.75 -13.65 -12.78
C PHE A 179 -5.92 -13.40 -14.05
N LEU A 180 -4.62 -13.68 -13.99
CA LEU A 180 -3.73 -13.43 -15.13
C LEU A 180 -3.93 -14.43 -16.28
N SER A 181 -4.41 -15.65 -15.96
CA SER A 181 -4.62 -16.74 -16.92
C SER A 181 -5.96 -16.68 -17.64
N GLU A 182 -6.84 -15.75 -17.29
CA GLU A 182 -8.09 -15.55 -18.02
C GLU A 182 -7.81 -15.08 -19.46
N GLU A 183 -8.65 -15.52 -20.39
CA GLU A 183 -8.54 -15.16 -21.81
C GLU A 183 -8.89 -13.69 -22.04
#